data_AF-A0A523QWQ2-F1
#
_entry.id   AF-A0A523QWQ2-F1
#
_cell.length_a   1.000
_cell.length_b   1.000
_cell.length_c   1.000
_cell.angle_alpha   90.00
_cell.angle_beta   90.00
_cell.angle_gamma   90.00
#
_symmetry.space_group_name_H-M   'P 1'
#
loop_
_entity.id
_entity.type
_entity.pdbx_description
1 polymer ?
#
loop_
_entity_poly.entity_id
_entity_poly.type
_entity_poly.pdbx_seq_one_letter_code
_entity_poly.pdbx_strand_id
1 'polypeptide(L)'
;MRSKKERERAHQPHPVWRGIGLIMIVLIPILSCAISDKLIQDFKTNVEGFYLPDMLKISVDIPLYGMVNNFGAVLALTLLVSLGLFGIFAIINAMVYRAYRDQNLRVFESQPQRYKREKKLKKSKYK
;
A
#
# COMPACT_ATOMS: atom_id res chain seq x y z
N MET A 1 36.43 1.45 1.96
CA MET A 1 35.67 2.66 2.33
C MET A 1 34.47 2.80 1.38
N ARG A 2 33.23 2.58 1.83
CA ARG A 2 32.03 2.83 1.01
C ARG A 2 31.88 4.33 0.74
N SER A 3 31.60 4.72 -0.50
CA SER A 3 31.52 6.14 -0.89
C SER A 3 30.31 6.82 -0.24
N LYS A 4 30.40 8.13 0.05
CA LYS A 4 29.30 8.93 0.64
C LYS A 4 27.95 8.73 -0.08
N LYS A 5 27.95 8.55 -1.41
CA LYS A 5 26.75 8.31 -2.24
C LYS A 5 26.01 7.00 -1.94
N GLU A 6 26.71 5.98 -1.43
CA GLU A 6 26.10 4.70 -1.05
C GLU A 6 25.31 4.82 0.26
N ARG A 7 25.76 5.68 1.18
CA ARG A 7 25.08 5.94 2.45
C ARG A 7 23.81 6.79 2.26
N GLU A 8 23.79 7.67 1.26
CA GLU A 8 22.62 8.49 0.92
C GLU A 8 21.49 7.66 0.27
N ARG A 9 21.81 6.61 -0.51
CA ARG A 9 20.80 5.68 -1.07
C ARG A 9 20.09 4.85 0.00
N ALA A 10 20.77 4.56 1.13
CA ALA A 10 20.17 3.81 2.23
C ALA A 10 19.16 4.64 3.05
N HIS A 11 19.15 5.97 2.90
CA HIS A 11 18.24 6.87 3.61
C HIS A 11 17.05 7.33 2.76
N GLN A 12 16.92 6.84 1.52
CA GLN A 12 15.74 7.17 0.73
C GLN A 12 14.54 6.37 1.25
N PRO A 13 13.42 7.04 1.63
CA PRO A 13 12.24 6.35 2.10
C PRO A 13 11.74 5.38 1.03
N HIS A 14 11.42 4.16 1.46
CA HIS A 14 10.99 3.07 0.57
C HIS A 14 9.83 3.57 -0.31
N PRO A 15 9.81 3.28 -1.63
CA PRO A 15 8.84 3.86 -2.57
C PRO A 15 7.37 3.64 -2.18
N VAL A 16 7.08 2.59 -1.42
CA VAL A 16 5.76 2.29 -0.83
C VAL A 16 5.28 3.38 0.16
N TRP A 17 6.21 4.09 0.80
CA TRP A 17 5.94 5.13 1.80
C TRP A 17 5.81 6.53 1.18
N ARG A 18 5.90 6.68 -0.15
CA ARG A 18 5.66 7.97 -0.81
C ARG A 18 4.16 8.23 -0.94
N GLY A 19 3.61 9.00 -0.01
CA GLY A 19 2.30 9.67 -0.10
C GLY A 19 1.09 8.73 -0.14
N ILE A 20 0.80 8.17 -1.30
CA ILE A 20 -0.40 7.36 -1.57
C ILE A 20 -0.46 6.13 -0.66
N GLY A 21 0.67 5.47 -0.41
CA GLY A 21 0.71 4.33 0.51
C GLY A 21 0.42 4.71 1.97
N LEU A 22 0.85 5.89 2.43
CA LEU A 22 0.53 6.39 3.77
C LEU A 22 -0.97 6.66 3.91
N ILE A 23 -1.56 7.30 2.89
CA ILE A 23 -3.01 7.57 2.87
C ILE A 23 -3.78 6.25 2.90
N MET A 24 -3.38 5.25 2.13
CA MET A 24 -4.02 3.93 2.14
C MET A 24 -3.97 3.25 3.50
N ILE A 25 -2.85 3.33 4.23
CA ILE A 25 -2.70 2.71 5.56
C ILE A 25 -3.71 3.27 6.57
N VAL A 26 -4.06 4.56 6.46
CA VAL A 26 -5.03 5.20 7.36
C VAL A 26 -6.46 5.07 6.84
N LEU A 27 -6.66 5.23 5.54
CA LEU A 27 -7.99 5.26 4.92
C LEU A 27 -8.65 3.87 4.92
N ILE A 28 -7.88 2.81 4.65
CA ILE A 28 -8.39 1.43 4.59
C ILE A 28 -9.02 0.99 5.91
N PRO A 29 -8.36 1.09 7.08
CA PRO A 29 -8.97 0.64 8.34
C PRO A 29 -10.23 1.43 8.70
N ILE A 30 -10.26 2.74 8.42
CA ILE A 30 -11.43 3.59 8.69
C ILE A 30 -12.61 3.16 7.81
N LEU A 31 -12.40 3.06 6.49
CA LEU A 31 -13.42 2.61 5.55
C LEU A 31 -13.89 1.20 5.85
N SER A 32 -12.96 0.30 6.15
CA SER A 32 -13.27 -1.10 6.41
C SER A 32 -14.14 -1.27 7.65
N CYS A 33 -13.87 -0.52 8.71
CA CYS A 33 -14.68 -0.53 9.93
C CYS A 33 -16.11 -0.02 9.66
N ALA A 34 -16.24 1.12 8.96
CA ALA A 34 -17.54 1.69 8.62
C ALA A 34 -18.36 0.79 7.69
N ILE A 35 -17.73 0.20 6.67
CA ILE A 35 -18.38 -0.75 5.76
C ILE A 35 -18.84 -1.98 6.53
N SER A 36 -18.01 -2.52 7.41
CA SER A 36 -18.30 -3.75 8.14
C SER A 36 -19.47 -3.59 9.11
N ASP A 37 -19.52 -2.48 9.85
CA ASP A 37 -20.64 -2.16 10.73
C ASP A 37 -21.96 -2.04 9.93
N LYS A 38 -21.93 -1.32 8.81
CA LYS A 38 -23.10 -1.20 7.92
C LYS A 38 -23.52 -2.53 7.30
N LEU A 39 -22.57 -3.35 6.85
CA LEU A 39 -22.87 -4.66 6.28
C LEU A 39 -23.59 -5.54 7.30
N ILE A 40 -23.12 -5.58 8.54
CA ILE A 40 -23.73 -6.42 9.58
C ILE A 40 -25.13 -5.92 9.95
N GLN A 41 -25.33 -4.60 10.03
CA GLN A 41 -26.66 -4.01 10.22
C GLN A 41 -27.60 -4.40 9.07
N ASP A 42 -27.11 -4.33 7.84
CA ASP A 42 -27.87 -4.64 6.63
C ASP A 42 -28.25 -6.13 6.55
N PHE A 43 -27.29 -7.03 6.79
CA PHE A 43 -27.52 -8.47 6.82
C PHE A 43 -28.53 -8.88 7.90
N LYS A 44 -28.49 -8.25 9.08
CA LYS A 44 -29.49 -8.51 10.13
C LYS A 44 -30.90 -8.08 9.76
N THR A 45 -31.03 -7.05 8.93
CA THR A 45 -32.33 -6.45 8.58
C THR A 45 -32.94 -7.10 7.35
N ASN A 46 -32.10 -7.44 6.36
CA ASN A 46 -32.55 -7.85 5.02
C ASN A 46 -32.39 -9.35 4.74
N VAL A 47 -31.62 -10.09 5.54
CA VAL A 47 -31.41 -11.53 5.33
C VAL A 47 -32.09 -12.33 6.43
N GLU A 48 -33.23 -12.93 6.09
CA GLU A 48 -33.91 -13.90 6.97
C GLU A 48 -32.98 -15.08 7.27
N GLY A 49 -32.90 -15.45 8.56
CA GLY A 49 -32.06 -16.55 9.01
C GLY A 49 -30.58 -16.19 9.20
N PHE A 50 -30.19 -14.91 9.10
CA PHE A 50 -28.84 -14.49 9.46
C PHE A 50 -28.64 -14.51 10.98
N TYR A 51 -27.92 -15.52 11.47
CA TYR A 51 -27.57 -15.69 12.88
C TYR A 51 -26.08 -15.45 13.11
N LEU A 52 -25.76 -14.53 14.02
CA LEU A 52 -24.41 -14.42 14.57
C LEU A 52 -24.24 -15.42 15.72
N PRO A 53 -23.14 -16.19 15.76
CA PRO A 53 -22.78 -16.99 16.92
C PRO A 53 -22.63 -16.08 18.15
N ASP A 54 -23.05 -16.56 19.33
CA ASP A 54 -23.04 -15.76 20.56
C ASP A 54 -21.63 -15.30 20.94
N MET A 55 -20.59 -16.05 20.58
CA MET A 55 -19.19 -15.68 20.81
C MET A 55 -18.79 -14.36 20.11
N LEU A 56 -19.50 -13.95 19.06
CA LEU A 56 -19.24 -12.72 18.29
C LEU A 56 -20.14 -11.55 18.71
N LYS A 57 -21.14 -11.79 19.56
CA LYS A 57 -22.06 -10.77 20.10
C LYS A 57 -21.45 -10.02 21.29
N ILE A 58 -20.21 -9.57 21.13
CA ILE A 58 -19.53 -8.75 22.12
C ILE A 58 -19.99 -7.31 21.88
N SER A 59 -20.58 -6.66 22.89
CA SER A 59 -20.86 -5.23 22.83
C SER A 59 -19.77 -4.47 23.56
N VAL A 60 -19.17 -3.51 22.88
CA VAL A 60 -18.12 -2.66 23.44
C VAL A 60 -18.61 -1.22 23.37
N ASP A 61 -18.54 -0.52 24.48
CA ASP A 61 -18.75 0.92 24.52
C ASP A 61 -17.43 1.62 24.22
N ILE A 62 -17.40 2.36 23.11
CA ILE A 62 -16.21 3.09 22.68
C ILE A 62 -16.44 4.57 23.00
N PRO A 63 -15.62 5.19 23.86
CA PRO A 63 -15.74 6.61 24.14
C PRO A 63 -15.58 7.41 22.84
N LEU A 64 -16.51 8.33 22.58
CA LEU A 64 -16.71 9.14 21.34
C LEU A 64 -17.50 8.48 20.19
N TYR A 65 -17.64 7.16 20.14
CA TYR A 65 -18.33 6.47 19.03
C TYR A 65 -19.69 5.86 19.44
N GLY A 66 -19.87 5.62 20.74
CA GLY A 66 -21.09 5.03 21.30
C GLY A 66 -21.05 3.50 21.34
N MET A 67 -22.18 2.90 21.68
CA MET A 67 -22.30 1.45 21.87
C MET A 67 -22.25 0.71 20.53
N VAL A 68 -21.18 -0.07 20.30
CA VAL A 68 -21.05 -0.92 19.12
C VAL A 68 -21.50 -2.33 19.47
N ASN A 69 -22.65 -2.72 18.92
CA ASN A 69 -23.19 -4.07 19.10
C ASN A 69 -22.52 -5.05 18.14
N ASN A 70 -22.17 -6.25 18.62
CA ASN A 70 -21.51 -7.29 17.81
C ASN A 70 -20.11 -6.89 17.31
N PHE A 71 -19.35 -6.20 18.16
CA PHE A 71 -17.99 -5.74 17.90
C PHE A 71 -17.08 -6.85 17.37
N GLY A 72 -17.21 -8.09 17.88
CA GLY A 72 -16.44 -9.23 17.40
C GLY A 72 -16.68 -9.54 15.91
N ALA A 73 -17.94 -9.52 15.48
CA ALA A 73 -18.29 -9.71 14.07
C ALA A 73 -17.82 -8.54 13.20
N VAL A 74 -17.98 -7.30 13.70
CA VAL A 74 -17.50 -6.10 13.01
C VAL A 74 -15.99 -6.18 12.78
N LEU A 75 -15.22 -6.60 13.78
CA LEU A 75 -13.76 -6.69 13.70
C LEU A 75 -13.31 -7.79 12.73
N ALA A 76 -13.93 -8.97 12.81
CA ALA A 76 -13.65 -10.07 11.88
C ALA A 76 -13.93 -9.66 10.42
N LEU A 77 -15.09 -9.02 10.18
CA LEU A 77 -15.46 -8.54 8.86
C LEU A 77 -14.57 -7.39 8.40
N THR A 78 -14.14 -6.51 9.31
CA THR A 78 -13.20 -5.41 9.03
C THR A 78 -11.87 -5.95 8.53
N LEU A 79 -11.36 -7.04 9.09
CA LEU A 79 -10.14 -7.67 8.58
C LEU A 79 -10.35 -8.18 7.14
N LEU A 80 -11.47 -8.85 6.87
CA LEU A 80 -11.79 -9.39 5.56
C LEU A 80 -11.97 -8.30 4.51
N VAL A 81 -12.76 -7.27 4.82
CA VAL A 81 -12.99 -6.10 3.96
C VAL A 81 -11.70 -5.30 3.75
N SER A 82 -10.84 -5.18 4.77
CA SER A 82 -9.55 -4.48 4.63
C SER A 82 -8.63 -5.19 3.63
N LEU A 83 -8.65 -6.53 3.61
CA LEU A 83 -7.85 -7.33 2.68
C LEU A 83 -8.35 -7.17 1.24
N GLY A 84 -9.68 -7.14 1.05
CA GLY A 84 -10.31 -6.82 -0.23
C GLY A 84 -9.98 -5.40 -0.73
N LEU A 85 -10.17 -4.39 0.13
CA LEU A 85 -9.83 -2.99 -0.17
C LEU A 85 -8.35 -2.84 -0.52
N PHE A 86 -7.46 -3.46 0.27
CA PHE A 86 -6.03 -3.45 0.00
C PHE A 86 -5.71 -4.02 -1.39
N GLY A 87 -6.33 -5.15 -1.76
CA GLY A 87 -6.17 -5.73 -3.09
C GLY A 87 -6.64 -4.79 -4.20
N ILE A 88 -7.82 -4.18 -4.05
CA ILE A 88 -8.38 -3.23 -5.03
C ILE A 88 -7.45 -2.03 -5.19
N PHE A 89 -7.06 -1.40 -4.09
CA PHE A 89 -6.16 -0.26 -4.15
C PHE A 89 -4.77 -0.62 -4.66
N ALA A 90 -4.26 -1.83 -4.37
CA ALA A 90 -2.99 -2.29 -4.94
C ALA A 90 -3.05 -2.40 -6.47
N ILE A 91 -4.17 -2.90 -7.01
CA ILE A 91 -4.40 -2.96 -8.46
C ILE A 91 -4.50 -1.55 -9.05
N ILE A 92 -5.30 -0.66 -8.44
CA ILE A 92 -5.43 0.74 -8.89
C ILE A 92 -4.05 1.41 -8.87
N ASN A 93 -3.30 1.24 -7.79
CA ASN A 93 -1.97 1.79 -7.66
C ASN A 93 -1.03 1.24 -8.75
N ALA A 94 -1.05 -0.07 -9.00
CA ALA A 94 -0.29 -0.67 -10.09
C ALA A 94 -0.68 -0.11 -11.47
N MET A 95 -1.97 0.13 -11.72
CA MET A 95 -2.47 0.75 -12.96
C MET A 95 -2.01 2.20 -13.09
N VAL A 96 -2.11 2.99 -12.02
CA VAL A 96 -1.61 4.37 -11.94
C VAL A 96 -0.12 4.39 -12.22
N TYR A 97 0.67 3.59 -11.49
CA TYR A 97 2.11 3.48 -11.73
C TYR A 97 2.43 3.05 -13.15
N ARG A 98 1.67 2.12 -13.75
CA ARG A 98 1.84 1.69 -15.14
C ARG A 98 1.53 2.84 -16.12
N ALA A 99 0.48 3.62 -15.90
CA ALA A 99 0.13 4.77 -16.73
C ALA A 99 1.20 5.87 -16.67
N TYR A 100 1.77 6.13 -15.50
CA TYR A 100 2.84 7.13 -15.30
C TYR A 100 4.25 6.61 -15.58
N ARG A 101 4.42 5.31 -15.88
CA ARG A 101 5.72 4.67 -16.13
C ARG A 101 6.42 5.22 -17.37
N ASP A 102 5.67 5.74 -18.34
CA ASP A 102 6.23 6.28 -19.59
C ASP A 102 6.86 7.68 -19.41
N GLN A 103 6.44 8.44 -18.38
CA GLN A 103 6.93 9.81 -18.15
C GLN A 103 8.08 9.89 -17.12
N ASN A 104 8.27 8.88 -16.28
CA ASN A 104 9.22 8.94 -15.15
C ASN A 104 10.49 8.10 -15.29
N LEU A 105 10.73 7.43 -16.43
CA LEU A 105 11.91 6.58 -16.62
C LEU A 105 13.25 7.32 -16.78
N ARG A 106 13.34 8.66 -16.69
CA ARG A 106 14.56 9.36 -17.15
C ARG A 106 15.10 10.52 -16.32
N VAL A 107 14.48 10.92 -15.21
CA VAL A 107 15.04 12.06 -14.43
C VAL A 107 16.10 11.60 -13.41
N PHE A 108 16.00 10.37 -12.88
CA PHE A 108 16.90 9.89 -11.81
C PHE A 108 17.67 8.60 -12.11
N GLU A 109 17.41 7.95 -13.25
CA GLU A 109 18.36 6.96 -13.77
C GLU A 109 19.53 7.72 -14.39
N SER A 110 20.69 7.73 -13.71
CA SER A 110 21.94 8.12 -14.36
C SER A 110 22.03 7.31 -15.64
N GLN A 111 22.02 8.00 -16.80
CA GLN A 111 22.10 7.37 -18.12
C GLN A 111 23.05 6.17 -18.04
N PRO A 112 22.66 4.98 -18.53
CA PRO A 112 23.57 3.84 -18.51
C PRO A 112 24.84 4.32 -19.19
N GLN A 113 25.92 4.49 -18.41
CA GLN A 113 27.18 4.98 -18.94
C GLN A 113 27.63 3.92 -19.93
N ARG A 114 27.37 4.16 -21.21
CA ARG A 114 27.92 3.34 -22.29
C ARG A 114 29.42 3.44 -22.11
N TYR A 115 30.01 2.39 -21.55
CA TYR A 115 31.44 2.28 -21.35
C TYR A 115 32.09 2.38 -22.73
N LYS A 116 32.53 3.59 -23.09
CA LYS A 116 33.26 3.84 -24.32
C LYS A 116 34.63 3.21 -24.09
N ARG A 117 34.84 2.01 -24.63
CA ARG A 117 36.16 1.36 -24.66
C ARG A 117 37.14 2.38 -25.24
N GLU A 118 37.99 2.96 -24.41
CA GLU A 118 39.10 3.76 -24.91
C GLU A 118 39.95 2.85 -25.80
N LYS A 119 39.94 3.14 -27.11
CA LYS A 119 40.88 2.55 -28.03
C LYS A 119 42.26 2.99 -27.57
N LYS A 120 43.04 2.07 -26.98
CA LYS A 120 44.45 2.28 -26.67
C LYS A 120 45.11 2.93 -27.89
N LEU A 121 45.55 4.18 -27.73
CA LEU A 121 46.32 4.90 -28.74
C LEU A 121 47.47 4.00 -29.18
N LYS A 122 47.53 3.70 -30.48
CA LYS A 122 48.69 3.07 -31.12
C LYS A 122 49.92 3.84 -30.66
N LYS A 123 50.85 3.17 -29.98
CA LYS A 123 52.18 3.73 -29.73
C LYS A 123 52.79 4.06 -31.09
N SER A 124 52.84 5.35 -31.41
CA SER A 124 53.78 5.88 -32.38
C SER A 124 55.14 5.96 -31.69
N LYS A 125 56.11 5.20 -32.18
CA LYS A 125 57.54 5.51 -32.15
C LYS A 125 58.18 4.74 -33.29
N TYR A 126 58.31 5.38 -34.46
CA TYR A 126 59.43 6.24 -34.90
C TYR A 126 60.66 5.42 -35.27
N LYS A 127 60.94 5.44 -36.59
CA LYS A 127 62.15 5.14 -37.38
C LYS A 127 63.20 4.21 -36.78
#